data_AF-A0A397VH54-F1
#
_entry.id   AF-A0A397VH54-F1
#
_cell.length_a   1.000
_cell.length_b   1.000
_cell.length_c   1.000
_cell.angle_alpha   90.00
_cell.angle_beta   90.00
_cell.angle_gamma   90.00
#
_symmetry.space_group_name_H-M   'P 1'
#
loop_
_entity.id
_entity.type
_entity.pdbx_description
1 polymer ?
#
loop_
_entity_poly.entity_id
_entity_poly.type
_entity_poly.pdbx_seq_one_letter_code
_entity_poly.pdbx_strand_id
1 'polypeptide(L)'
;MEEAKIWKIIIEWGVAQNPGMSPDPKNWSNDNFLTVKTTLQNCLPHIRYFQIPGVDVIDHLQPYRRILDDNLWDDIMKRLISPSKPISSVILPSRVVLTQNLPPSTIINEAHAAEITSWIDKKADAYSATNYPYEFKLLLRGTRDGLLLLHFGIYVISKRMLL
;
A
#
# COMPACT_ATOMS: atom_id res chain seq x y z
N MET A 1 1.00 -4.10 -0.41
CA MET A 1 -0.42 -4.12 -0.01
C MET A 1 -1.19 -3.33 -1.05
N GLU A 2 -2.30 -3.85 -1.55
CA GLU A 2 -3.13 -3.14 -2.55
C GLU A 2 -3.80 -1.91 -1.91
N GLU A 3 -3.77 -0.77 -2.61
CA GLU A 3 -4.30 0.49 -2.08
C GLU A 3 -5.82 0.44 -1.87
N ALA A 4 -6.56 -0.34 -2.66
CA ALA A 4 -7.98 -0.60 -2.46
C ALA A 4 -8.27 -1.26 -1.09
N LYS A 5 -7.42 -2.21 -0.67
CA LYS A 5 -7.52 -2.86 0.65
C LYS A 5 -7.20 -1.88 1.77
N ILE A 6 -6.19 -1.03 1.58
CA ILE A 6 -5.84 0.03 2.55
C ILE A 6 -7.03 0.97 2.75
N TRP A 7 -7.63 1.45 1.65
CA TRP A 7 -8.82 2.29 1.69
C TRP A 7 -9.96 1.65 2.49
N LYS A 8 -10.29 0.39 2.20
CA LYS A 8 -11.35 -0.35 2.89
C LYS A 8 -11.10 -0.40 4.40
N ILE A 9 -9.89 -0.76 4.83
CA ILE A 9 -9.52 -0.83 6.25
C ILE A 9 -9.62 0.54 6.92
N ILE A 10 -9.15 1.61 6.26
CA ILE A 10 -9.23 2.97 6.79
C ILE A 10 -10.68 3.40 7.00
N ILE A 11 -11.56 3.10 6.03
CA ILE A 11 -12.98 3.40 6.15
C ILE A 11 -13.63 2.61 7.28
N GLU A 12 -13.41 1.29 7.34
CA GLU A 12 -13.93 0.44 8.43
C GLU A 12 -13.48 0.96 9.81
N TRP A 13 -12.20 1.36 9.93
CA TRP A 13 -11.67 1.96 11.14
C TRP A 13 -12.35 3.30 11.46
N GLY A 14 -12.50 4.19 10.47
CA GLY A 14 -13.17 5.49 10.64
C GLY A 14 -14.62 5.37 11.09
N VAL A 15 -15.36 4.39 10.58
CA VAL A 15 -16.73 4.08 11.01
C VAL A 15 -16.74 3.55 12.44
N ALA A 16 -15.82 2.64 12.78
CA ALA A 16 -15.73 2.05 14.11
C ALA A 16 -15.43 3.08 15.22
N GLN A 17 -14.81 4.23 14.88
CA GLN A 17 -14.60 5.33 15.83
C GLN A 17 -15.89 6.10 16.18
N ASN A 18 -17.00 5.85 15.49
CA ASN A 18 -18.26 6.59 15.64
C ASN A 18 -19.41 5.65 16.02
N PRO A 19 -19.57 5.34 17.33
CA PRO A 19 -20.59 4.40 17.80
C PRO A 19 -22.00 4.82 17.40
N GLY A 20 -22.79 3.89 16.89
CA GLY A 20 -24.17 4.13 16.45
C GLY A 20 -24.33 4.55 14.99
N MET A 21 -23.24 4.71 14.24
CA MET A 21 -23.33 4.90 12.78
C MET A 21 -23.65 3.59 12.06
N SER A 22 -24.47 3.69 11.01
CA SER A 22 -24.73 2.60 10.07
C SER A 22 -23.42 2.17 9.37
N PRO A 23 -23.15 0.87 9.17
CA PRO A 23 -22.04 0.43 8.34
C PRO A 23 -22.24 0.73 6.85
N ASP A 24 -23.49 0.84 6.39
CA ASP A 24 -23.82 1.18 5.00
C ASP A 24 -23.82 2.71 4.79
N PRO A 25 -22.95 3.27 3.92
CA PRO A 25 -22.90 4.70 3.62
C PRO A 25 -24.15 5.24 2.93
N LYS A 26 -25.01 4.40 2.34
CA LYS A 26 -26.29 4.84 1.77
C LYS A 26 -27.23 5.42 2.82
N ASN A 27 -27.07 5.01 4.08
CA ASN A 27 -27.87 5.47 5.21
C ASN A 27 -27.25 6.66 5.95
N TRP A 28 -26.20 7.28 5.40
CA TRP A 28 -25.48 8.35 6.08
C TRP A 28 -26.06 9.73 5.79
N SER A 29 -26.25 10.52 6.84
CA SER A 29 -26.49 11.96 6.73
C SER A 29 -25.22 12.70 6.29
N ASN A 30 -25.34 13.98 5.93
CA ASN A 30 -24.15 14.80 5.67
C ASN A 30 -23.25 14.93 6.90
N ASP A 31 -23.84 15.00 8.10
CA ASP A 31 -23.09 15.07 9.36
C ASP A 31 -22.26 13.80 9.57
N ASN A 32 -22.84 12.63 9.28
CA ASN A 32 -22.13 11.35 9.33
C ASN A 32 -20.88 11.34 8.43
N PHE A 33 -21.00 11.84 7.19
CA PHE A 33 -19.85 11.96 6.29
C PHE A 33 -18.81 12.93 6.82
N LEU A 34 -19.24 14.07 7.37
CA LEU A 34 -18.34 15.06 7.95
C LEU A 34 -17.59 14.49 9.16
N THR A 35 -18.28 13.78 10.05
CA THR A 35 -17.67 13.14 11.22
C THR A 35 -16.58 12.17 10.80
N VAL A 36 -16.86 11.25 9.87
CA VAL A 36 -15.86 10.28 9.39
C VAL A 36 -14.72 10.99 8.66
N LYS A 37 -15.00 12.04 7.87
CA LYS A 37 -13.97 12.87 7.24
C LYS A 37 -13.03 13.49 8.26
N THR A 38 -13.56 14.04 9.35
CA THR A 38 -12.75 14.61 10.44
C THR A 38 -11.96 13.52 11.17
N THR A 39 -12.55 12.36 11.45
CA THR A 39 -11.83 11.22 12.04
C THR A 39 -10.63 10.79 11.18
N LEU A 40 -10.81 10.79 9.85
CA LEU A 40 -9.81 10.31 8.90
C LEU A 40 -8.86 11.39 8.39
N GLN A 41 -8.97 12.64 8.84
CA GLN A 41 -8.24 13.78 8.27
C GLN A 41 -6.71 13.58 8.20
N ASN A 42 -6.13 12.86 9.17
CA ASN A 42 -4.70 12.57 9.21
C ASN A 42 -4.32 11.35 8.37
N CYS A 43 -5.27 10.52 7.98
CA CYS A 43 -5.04 9.32 7.16
C CYS A 43 -5.22 9.60 5.67
N LEU A 44 -6.23 10.41 5.30
CA LEU A 44 -6.58 10.72 3.91
C LEU A 44 -5.39 11.21 3.05
N PRO A 45 -4.47 12.06 3.56
CA PRO A 45 -3.32 12.53 2.78
C PRO A 45 -2.31 11.45 2.41
N HIS A 46 -2.31 10.29 3.09
CA HIS A 46 -1.35 9.21 2.87
C HIS A 46 -1.86 8.11 1.93
N ILE A 47 -3.09 8.24 1.44
CA ILE A 47 -3.74 7.29 0.53
C ILE A 47 -3.29 7.58 -0.89
N ARG A 48 -2.87 6.52 -1.61
CA ARG A 48 -2.41 6.60 -3.00
C ARG A 48 -3.57 6.38 -3.95
N TYR A 49 -4.48 7.35 -4.02
CA TYR A 49 -5.71 7.26 -4.80
C TYR A 49 -5.46 6.90 -6.28
N PHE A 50 -4.39 7.43 -6.88
CA PHE A 50 -4.05 7.20 -8.29
C PHE A 50 -3.44 5.82 -8.59
N GLN A 51 -3.24 5.00 -7.56
CA GLN A 51 -2.75 3.63 -7.66
C GLN A 51 -3.87 2.61 -7.39
N ILE A 52 -5.09 3.10 -7.10
CA ILE A 52 -6.27 2.26 -6.95
C ILE A 52 -6.82 1.94 -8.35
N PRO A 53 -7.02 0.65 -8.69
CA PRO A 53 -7.62 0.26 -9.95
C PRO A 53 -8.99 0.91 -10.15
N GLY A 54 -9.33 1.27 -11.39
CA GLY A 54 -10.58 1.99 -11.67
C GLY A 54 -11.85 1.26 -11.23
N VAL A 55 -11.86 -0.07 -11.30
CA VAL A 55 -12.97 -0.89 -10.77
C VAL A 55 -13.15 -0.68 -9.26
N ASP A 56 -12.05 -0.67 -8.51
CA ASP A 56 -12.06 -0.46 -7.06
C ASP A 56 -12.41 0.99 -6.69
N VAL A 57 -12.11 1.97 -7.55
CA VAL A 57 -12.57 3.35 -7.34
C VAL A 57 -14.09 3.42 -7.37
N ILE A 58 -14.72 2.75 -8.32
CA ILE A 58 -16.18 2.72 -8.46
C ILE A 58 -16.80 1.95 -7.30
N ASP A 59 -16.28 0.75 -7.00
CA ASP A 59 -16.91 -0.15 -6.03
C ASP A 59 -16.65 0.25 -4.57
N HIS A 60 -15.50 0.88 -4.29
CA HIS A 60 -15.05 1.12 -2.91
C HIS A 60 -14.87 2.59 -2.55
N LEU A 61 -14.53 3.47 -3.50
CA LEU A 61 -14.34 4.91 -3.19
C LEU A 61 -15.61 5.72 -3.43
N GLN A 62 -16.31 5.46 -4.54
CA GLN A 62 -17.50 6.22 -4.94
C GLN A 62 -18.59 6.30 -3.84
N PRO A 63 -18.91 5.22 -3.08
CA PRO A 63 -19.89 5.30 -2.00
C PRO A 63 -19.54 6.33 -0.92
N TYR A 64 -18.26 6.64 -0.78
CA TYR A 64 -17.70 7.52 0.23
C TYR A 64 -17.15 8.83 -0.36
N ARG A 65 -17.50 9.18 -1.62
CA ARG A 65 -16.94 10.36 -2.30
C ARG A 65 -17.02 11.65 -1.47
N ARG A 66 -18.07 11.77 -0.64
CA ARG A 66 -18.33 12.94 0.23
C ARG A 66 -17.27 13.16 1.31
N ILE A 67 -16.47 12.13 1.61
CA ILE A 67 -15.33 12.20 2.53
C ILE A 67 -14.15 12.89 1.83
N LEU A 68 -14.02 12.73 0.51
CA LEU A 68 -12.94 13.28 -0.28
C LEU A 68 -13.19 14.75 -0.59
N ASP A 69 -12.13 15.48 -0.91
CA ASP A 69 -12.26 16.84 -1.42
C ASP A 69 -12.70 16.80 -2.89
N ASP A 70 -13.56 17.73 -3.30
CA ASP A 70 -14.14 17.75 -4.65
C ASP A 70 -13.06 17.80 -5.74
N ASN A 71 -12.01 18.59 -5.54
CA ASN A 71 -10.86 18.66 -6.47
C ASN A 71 -10.13 17.32 -6.61
N LEU A 72 -9.96 16.59 -5.50
CA LEU A 72 -9.32 15.28 -5.51
C LEU A 72 -10.20 14.26 -6.24
N TRP A 73 -11.51 14.27 -5.98
CA TRP A 73 -12.45 13.40 -6.67
C TRP A 73 -12.45 13.65 -8.18
N ASP A 74 -12.50 14.92 -8.60
CA ASP A 74 -12.43 15.30 -10.00
C ASP A 74 -11.14 14.84 -10.67
N ASP A 75 -10.01 14.98 -9.98
CA ASP A 75 -8.72 14.54 -10.50
C ASP A 75 -8.61 13.01 -10.61
N ILE A 76 -9.17 12.26 -9.64
CA ILE A 76 -9.29 10.79 -9.72
C ILE A 76 -10.10 10.41 -10.97
N MET A 77 -11.28 11.01 -11.14
CA MET A 77 -12.15 10.71 -12.29
C MET A 77 -11.52 11.10 -13.62
N LYS A 78 -10.84 12.26 -13.70
CA LYS A 78 -10.05 12.67 -14.87
C LYS A 78 -9.00 11.62 -15.23
N ARG A 79 -8.27 11.10 -14.23
CA ARG A 79 -7.23 10.10 -14.46
C ARG A 79 -7.77 8.77 -14.96
N LEU A 80 -8.97 8.38 -14.50
CA LEU A 80 -9.67 7.18 -14.98
C LEU A 80 -10.11 7.31 -16.44
N ILE A 81 -10.65 8.46 -16.83
CA ILE A 81 -11.17 8.68 -18.18
C ILE A 81 -10.05 8.99 -19.18
N SER A 82 -9.05 9.76 -18.76
CA SER A 82 -7.98 10.24 -19.63
C SER A 82 -6.66 10.31 -18.86
N PRO A 83 -5.88 9.22 -18.84
CA PRO A 83 -4.63 9.12 -18.08
C PRO A 83 -3.56 10.14 -18.49
N SER A 84 -3.66 10.77 -19.66
CA SER A 84 -2.71 11.77 -20.15
C SER A 84 -3.00 13.20 -19.68
N LYS A 85 -4.18 13.46 -19.11
CA LYS A 85 -4.53 14.82 -18.69
C LYS A 85 -3.76 15.24 -17.43
N PRO A 86 -3.39 16.53 -17.35
CA PRO A 86 -2.81 17.09 -16.14
C PRO A 86 -3.86 17.11 -15.02
N ILE A 87 -3.39 16.88 -13.80
CA ILE A 87 -4.17 16.97 -12.56
C ILE A 87 -3.46 17.90 -11.57
N SER A 88 -4.22 18.44 -10.62
CA SER A 88 -3.71 19.35 -9.60
C SER A 88 -3.25 18.64 -8.33
N SER A 89 -3.80 17.44 -8.09
CA SER A 89 -3.53 16.63 -6.91
C SER A 89 -2.09 16.09 -6.89
N VAL A 90 -1.50 16.06 -5.69
CA VAL A 90 -0.18 15.45 -5.47
C VAL A 90 -0.28 13.94 -5.65
N ILE A 91 0.55 13.39 -6.54
CA ILE A 91 0.64 11.95 -6.76
C ILE A 91 1.72 11.39 -5.84
N LEU A 92 1.31 10.59 -4.86
CA LEU A 92 2.23 9.84 -4.01
C LEU A 92 2.89 8.70 -4.81
N PRO A 93 4.18 8.35 -4.57
CA PRO A 93 4.85 7.24 -5.26
C PRO A 93 4.28 5.90 -4.80
N SER A 94 4.13 4.91 -5.69
CA SER A 94 3.55 3.58 -5.36
C SER A 94 4.22 2.91 -4.14
N ARG A 95 3.43 2.27 -3.26
CA ARG A 95 3.96 1.39 -2.18
C ARG A 95 4.40 0.03 -2.72
N VAL A 96 4.00 -0.32 -3.95
CA VAL A 96 4.43 -1.55 -4.60
C VAL A 96 5.84 -1.33 -5.12
N VAL A 97 6.80 -1.90 -4.40
CA VAL A 97 8.18 -2.03 -4.87
C VAL A 97 8.16 -3.07 -5.99
N LEU A 98 8.21 -2.61 -7.25
CA LEU A 98 8.13 -3.49 -8.42
C LEU A 98 9.46 -4.10 -8.84
N THR A 99 10.55 -3.86 -8.12
CA THR A 99 11.83 -4.53 -8.37
C THR A 99 12.79 -4.12 -7.27
N GLN A 100 13.43 -5.09 -6.64
CA GLN A 100 14.73 -4.86 -6.04
C GLN A 100 15.66 -5.97 -6.49
N ASN A 101 16.73 -5.57 -7.15
CA ASN A 101 17.84 -6.46 -7.43
C ASN A 101 18.40 -6.87 -6.07
N LEU A 102 18.34 -8.15 -5.75
CA LEU A 102 19.02 -8.67 -4.58
C LEU A 102 20.50 -8.30 -4.69
N PRO A 103 21.14 -7.83 -3.60
CA PRO A 103 22.59 -7.75 -3.60
C PRO A 103 23.16 -9.14 -3.91
N PRO A 104 24.25 -9.23 -4.71
CA PRO A 104 24.76 -10.51 -5.18
C PRO A 104 25.04 -11.45 -4.01
N SER A 105 24.27 -12.54 -3.97
CA SER A 105 24.30 -13.58 -2.95
C SER A 105 24.47 -14.94 -3.62
N THR A 106 25.23 -15.83 -3.00
CA THR A 106 25.35 -17.22 -3.45
C THR A 106 24.31 -18.15 -2.80
N ILE A 107 23.59 -17.66 -1.78
CA ILE A 107 22.70 -18.47 -0.92
C ILE A 107 21.22 -18.14 -1.18
N ILE A 108 20.89 -16.85 -1.26
CA ILE A 108 19.51 -16.39 -1.45
C ILE A 108 19.43 -15.74 -2.83
N ASN A 109 18.69 -16.39 -3.74
CA ASN A 109 18.34 -15.82 -5.04
C ASN A 109 16.95 -15.17 -4.97
N GLU A 110 16.48 -14.59 -6.09
CA GLU A 110 15.19 -13.89 -6.16
C GLU A 110 14.01 -14.81 -5.84
N ALA A 111 14.09 -16.09 -6.20
CA ALA A 111 13.05 -17.06 -5.89
C ALA A 111 12.97 -17.34 -4.39
N HIS A 112 14.10 -17.54 -3.71
CA HIS A 112 14.16 -17.72 -2.26
C HIS A 112 13.67 -16.46 -1.53
N ALA A 113 14.02 -15.27 -2.00
CA ALA A 113 13.52 -14.02 -1.43
C ALA A 113 11.99 -13.89 -1.57
N ALA A 114 11.44 -14.25 -2.73
CA ALA A 114 10.00 -14.27 -2.95
C ALA A 114 9.28 -15.27 -2.03
N GLU A 115 9.86 -16.44 -1.80
CA GLU A 115 9.31 -17.44 -0.88
C GLU A 115 9.32 -16.94 0.58
N ILE A 116 10.48 -16.45 1.06
CA ILE A 116 10.61 -15.91 2.42
C ILE A 116 9.62 -14.77 2.66
N THR A 117 9.47 -13.86 1.70
CA THR A 117 8.52 -12.73 1.82
C THR A 117 7.07 -13.18 1.82
N SER A 118 6.75 -14.25 1.09
CA SER A 118 5.42 -14.87 1.10
C SER A 118 5.10 -15.47 2.47
N TRP A 119 6.08 -16.09 3.13
CA TRP A 119 5.92 -16.60 4.48
C TRP A 119 5.71 -15.48 5.51
N ILE A 120 6.43 -14.36 5.40
CA ILE A 120 6.25 -13.19 6.28
C ILE A 120 4.82 -12.66 6.19
N ASP A 121 4.29 -12.50 4.97
CA ASP A 121 2.92 -12.01 4.75
C ASP A 121 1.85 -13.12 4.89
N LYS A 122 2.23 -14.36 5.23
CA LYS A 122 1.35 -15.54 5.36
C LYS A 122 0.46 -15.77 4.15
N LYS A 123 1.01 -15.55 2.95
CA LYS A 123 0.26 -15.62 1.69
C LYS A 123 0.09 -17.08 1.23
N ALA A 124 -1.09 -17.43 0.74
CA ALA A 124 -1.35 -18.76 0.17
C ALA A 124 -0.61 -18.96 -1.16
N ASP A 125 -0.66 -17.96 -2.04
CA ASP A 125 0.09 -17.94 -3.28
C ASP A 125 1.38 -17.13 -3.14
N ALA A 126 2.52 -17.76 -3.40
CA ALA A 126 3.81 -17.10 -3.30
C ALA A 126 3.92 -15.88 -4.23
N TYR A 127 4.72 -14.90 -3.82
CA TYR A 127 5.21 -13.86 -4.71
C TYR A 127 6.08 -14.47 -5.81
N SER A 128 6.13 -13.82 -6.97
CA SER A 128 7.14 -14.10 -7.98
C SER A 128 8.46 -13.46 -7.56
N ALA A 129 9.56 -13.97 -8.14
CA ALA A 129 10.91 -13.40 -8.02
C ALA A 129 10.99 -11.90 -8.38
N THR A 130 9.98 -11.36 -9.05
CA THR A 130 9.95 -9.99 -9.56
C THR A 130 8.94 -9.07 -8.87
N ASN A 131 8.09 -9.58 -7.96
CA ASN A 131 6.94 -8.82 -7.46
C ASN A 131 6.74 -8.82 -5.93
N TYR A 132 7.74 -9.22 -5.15
CA TYR A 132 7.65 -9.16 -3.69
C TYR A 132 7.90 -7.74 -3.15
N PRO A 133 7.14 -7.27 -2.13
CA PRO A 133 7.12 -5.85 -1.71
C PRO A 133 8.21 -5.49 -0.67
N TYR A 134 9.29 -6.26 -0.57
CA TYR A 134 10.28 -6.15 0.51
C TYR A 134 11.68 -5.81 0.01
N GLU A 135 12.42 -5.10 0.84
CA GLU A 135 13.83 -4.79 0.61
C GLU A 135 14.74 -5.69 1.46
N PHE A 136 15.59 -6.44 0.79
CA PHE A 136 16.62 -7.26 1.43
C PHE A 136 17.90 -6.44 1.57
N LYS A 137 18.21 -6.03 2.80
CA LYS A 137 19.46 -5.33 3.12
C LYS A 137 20.46 -6.32 3.68
N LEU A 138 21.61 -6.43 3.03
CA LEU A 138 22.74 -7.20 3.54
C LEU A 138 23.28 -6.49 4.81
N LEU A 139 23.12 -7.14 5.97
CA LEU A 139 23.73 -6.64 7.20
C LEU A 139 25.16 -7.12 7.33
N LEU A 140 25.36 -8.42 7.17
CA LEU A 140 26.62 -9.09 7.47
C LEU A 140 26.98 -10.04 6.35
N ARG A 141 28.25 -10.06 5.97
CA ARG A 141 28.81 -10.98 4.97
C ARG A 141 30.14 -11.50 5.46
N GLY A 142 30.26 -12.81 5.67
CA GLY A 142 31.49 -13.40 6.21
C GLY A 142 32.75 -13.03 5.44
N THR A 143 32.67 -12.96 4.09
CA THR A 143 33.81 -12.57 3.23
C THR A 143 34.21 -11.10 3.34
N ARG A 144 33.33 -10.21 3.84
CA ARG A 144 33.61 -8.78 4.04
C ARG A 144 33.97 -8.49 5.50
N ASP A 145 33.28 -9.13 6.42
CA ASP A 145 33.28 -8.77 7.85
C ASP A 145 34.15 -9.69 8.71
N GLY A 146 35.00 -10.52 8.08
CA GLY A 146 36.07 -11.25 8.77
C GLY A 146 35.64 -12.50 9.56
N LEU A 147 34.51 -13.12 9.21
CA LEU A 147 34.06 -14.34 9.89
C LEU A 147 34.71 -15.58 9.25
N LEU A 148 35.55 -16.24 10.03
CA LEU A 148 36.52 -17.27 9.61
C LEU A 148 35.92 -18.66 9.28
N LEU A 149 34.61 -18.82 9.09
CA LEU A 149 34.04 -20.10 8.66
C LEU A 149 32.86 -19.93 7.68
N LEU A 150 33.08 -20.48 6.48
CA LEU A 150 32.12 -20.85 5.41
C LEU A 150 31.01 -19.84 5.09
N HIS A 151 31.20 -19.09 4.01
CA HIS A 151 30.18 -18.37 3.22
C HIS A 151 28.76 -18.32 3.83
N PHE A 152 28.53 -17.48 4.83
CA PHE A 152 27.18 -17.14 5.26
C PHE A 152 26.98 -15.62 5.25
N GLY A 153 25.77 -15.19 4.89
CA GLY A 153 25.32 -13.81 4.90
C GLY A 153 24.08 -13.67 5.77
N ILE A 154 24.02 -12.63 6.60
CA ILE A 154 22.84 -12.27 7.38
C ILE A 154 22.16 -11.11 6.68
N TYR A 155 20.88 -11.28 6.39
CA TYR A 155 20.03 -10.27 5.76
C TYR A 155 19.02 -9.76 6.77
N VAL A 156 18.78 -8.45 6.76
CA VAL A 156 17.57 -7.88 7.34
C VAL A 156 16.57 -7.62 6.24
N ILE A 157 15.36 -8.09 6.49
CA ILE A 157 14.22 -7.88 5.63
C ILE A 157 13.48 -6.67 6.18
N SER A 158 13.58 -5.55 5.47
CA SER A 158 12.87 -4.33 5.84
C SER A 158 11.69 -4.16 4.90
N LYS A 159 10.48 -4.10 5.46
CA LYS A 159 9.33 -3.56 4.74
C LYS A 159 9.53 -2.05 4.72
N ARG A 160 9.81 -1.48 3.55
CA ARG A 160 9.98 -0.03 3.44
C ARG A 160 8.61 0.62 3.61
N MET A 161 8.28 0.98 4.84
CA MET A 161 7.10 1.78 5.17
C MET A 161 7.48 3.24 4.91
N LEU A 162 7.36 3.68 3.65
CA LEU A 162 7.45 5.09 3.32
C LEU A 162 6.19 5.77 3.90
N LEU A 163 6.37 6.46 5.03
CA LEU A 163 5.38 7.38 5.60
C LEU A 163 5.11 8.52 4.62
#